data_AF-A0A8J8KQZ4-F1
#
_entry.id   AF-A0A8J8KQZ4-F1
#
_cell.length_a   1.000
_cell.length_b   1.000
_cell.length_c   1.000
_cell.angle_alpha   90.00
_cell.angle_beta   90.00
_cell.angle_gamma   90.00
#
_symmetry.space_group_name_H-M   'P 1'
#
loop_
_entity.id
_entity.type
_entity.pdbx_description
1 polymer ?
#
loop_
_entity_poly.entity_id
_entity_poly.type
_entity_poly.pdbx_seq_one_letter_code
_entity_poly.pdbx_strand_id
1 'polypeptide(L)'
;MHTPDIGSFIKDLRENAKISLRQLAEQAGVSNAYISQIERGLRKPSAEVLASIAGALRVSTPAMYLRAGLLGKDDTHGVVAAISADPELTLAQKQSLTQIYETFRRENARDTDRDDAGTAESAVEEDHQ
;
A
#
# COMPACT_ATOMS: atom_id res chain seq x y z
N MET A 1 -8.21 17.23 1.05
CA MET A 1 -6.83 17.02 1.52
C MET A 1 -6.25 15.93 0.64
N HIS A 2 -5.32 16.25 -0.27
CA HIS A 2 -4.75 15.30 -1.22
C HIS A 2 -3.81 14.37 -0.41
N THR A 3 -4.16 13.09 -0.30
CA THR A 3 -3.27 12.10 0.33
C THR A 3 -1.97 12.09 -0.48
N PRO A 4 -0.80 12.40 0.11
CA PRO A 4 0.41 12.51 -0.70
C PRO A 4 0.75 11.16 -1.29
N ASP A 5 0.91 11.14 -2.61
CA ASP A 5 1.28 9.96 -3.40
C ASP A 5 2.59 9.37 -2.90
N ILE A 6 2.71 8.04 -2.94
CA ILE A 6 3.91 7.32 -2.47
C ILE A 6 5.18 7.80 -3.18
N GLY A 7 5.08 8.18 -4.45
CA GLY A 7 6.19 8.73 -5.22
C GLY A 7 6.78 9.99 -4.58
N SER A 8 5.91 10.94 -4.21
CA SER A 8 6.33 12.17 -3.53
C SER A 8 6.97 11.88 -2.17
N PHE A 9 6.45 10.90 -1.43
CA PHE A 9 7.02 10.51 -0.14
C PHE A 9 8.41 9.87 -0.27
N ILE A 10 8.62 9.00 -1.26
CA ILE A 10 9.93 8.40 -1.55
C ILE A 10 10.94 9.50 -1.91
N LYS A 11 10.52 10.47 -2.74
CA LYS A 11 11.34 11.61 -3.12
C LYS A 11 11.79 12.42 -1.89
N ASP A 12 10.86 12.76 -1.00
CA ASP A 12 11.15 13.54 0.21
C ASP A 12 12.14 12.80 1.12
N LEU A 13 11.95 11.49 1.31
CA LEU A 13 12.87 10.67 2.10
C LEU A 13 14.26 10.59 1.48
N ARG A 14 14.35 10.42 0.16
CA ARG A 14 15.62 10.41 -0.56
C ARG A 14 16.38 11.73 -0.39
N GLU A 15 15.68 12.85 -0.52
CA GLU A 15 16.25 14.20 -0.38
C GLU A 15 16.70 14.46 1.06
N ASN A 16 15.90 14.04 2.05
CA ASN A 16 16.27 14.11 3.47
C ASN A 16 17.47 13.23 3.83
N ALA A 17 17.57 12.04 3.22
CA ALA A 17 18.72 11.16 3.34
C ALA A 17 19.96 11.67 2.59
N LYS A 18 19.84 12.75 1.80
CA LYS A 18 20.91 13.36 1.00
C LYS A 18 21.58 12.39 0.04
N ILE A 19 20.84 11.43 -0.49
CA ILE A 19 21.33 10.51 -1.52
C ILE A 19 20.74 10.86 -2.89
N SER A 20 21.53 10.63 -3.92
CA SER A 20 21.08 10.80 -5.31
C SER A 20 20.10 9.71 -5.72
N LEU A 21 19.31 9.98 -6.77
CA LEU A 21 18.40 8.99 -7.36
C LEU A 21 19.16 7.74 -7.85
N ARG A 22 20.41 7.91 -8.32
CA ARG A 22 21.29 6.79 -8.72
C ARG A 22 21.71 5.93 -7.54
N GLN A 23 22.08 6.54 -6.42
CA GLN A 23 22.44 5.79 -5.22
C GLN A 23 21.24 5.04 -4.63
N LEU A 24 20.06 5.66 -4.61
CA LEU A 24 18.84 4.98 -4.17
C LEU A 24 18.54 3.75 -5.04
N ALA A 25 18.62 3.90 -6.36
CA ALA A 25 18.39 2.80 -7.30
C ALA A 25 19.37 1.64 -7.10
N GLU A 26 20.66 1.95 -6.94
CA GLU A 26 21.71 0.96 -6.68
C GLU A 26 21.49 0.22 -5.35
N GLN A 27 21.18 0.95 -4.28
CA GLN A 27 20.92 0.36 -2.96
C GLN A 27 19.63 -0.48 -2.92
N ALA A 28 18.60 -0.08 -3.67
CA ALA A 28 17.34 -0.79 -3.77
C ALA A 28 17.36 -1.92 -4.82
N GLY A 29 18.46 -2.10 -5.56
CA GLY A 29 18.58 -3.17 -6.57
C GLY A 29 17.65 -3.00 -7.77
N VAL A 30 17.26 -1.76 -8.11
CA VAL A 30 16.33 -1.45 -9.21
C VAL A 30 16.93 -0.42 -10.16
N SER A 31 16.34 -0.26 -11.35
CA SER A 31 16.85 0.68 -12.34
C SER A 31 16.60 2.14 -11.92
N ASN A 32 17.54 3.02 -12.25
CA ASN A 32 17.42 4.46 -12.01
C ASN A 32 16.18 5.06 -12.71
N ALA A 33 15.91 4.63 -13.94
CA ALA A 33 14.75 5.05 -14.70
C ALA A 33 13.43 4.69 -13.99
N TYR A 34 13.37 3.51 -13.38
CA TYR A 34 12.17 3.05 -12.66
C TYR A 34 11.93 3.84 -11.37
N ILE A 35 12.96 4.10 -10.56
CA ILE A 35 12.85 5.01 -9.40
C ILE A 35 12.34 6.40 -9.83
N SER A 36 12.86 6.93 -10.94
CA SER A 36 12.40 8.23 -11.47
C SER A 36 10.92 8.22 -11.89
N GLN A 37 10.43 7.11 -12.44
CA GLN A 37 9.01 6.98 -12.78
C GLN A 37 8.15 6.90 -11.52
N ILE A 38 8.61 6.19 -10.48
CA ILE A 38 7.93 6.09 -9.19
C ILE A 38 7.84 7.46 -8.51
N GLU A 39 8.95 8.20 -8.38
CA GLU A 39 8.95 9.52 -7.72
C GLU A 39 8.05 10.57 -8.41
N ARG A 40 7.73 10.35 -9.69
CA ARG A 40 6.82 11.19 -10.48
C ARG A 40 5.38 10.69 -10.50
N GLY A 41 5.08 9.58 -9.81
CA GLY A 41 3.74 8.95 -9.82
C GLY A 41 3.36 8.29 -11.14
N LEU A 42 4.33 8.09 -12.06
CA LEU A 42 4.08 7.48 -13.37
C LEU A 42 4.01 5.95 -13.32
N ARG A 43 4.55 5.35 -12.26
CA ARG A 43 4.51 3.91 -12.01
C ARG A 43 4.27 3.63 -10.54
N LYS A 44 3.41 2.66 -10.26
CA LYS A 44 3.25 2.10 -8.92
C LYS A 44 4.32 1.04 -8.68
N PRO A 45 5.08 1.09 -7.57
CA PRO A 45 6.02 0.03 -7.21
C PRO A 45 5.27 -1.22 -6.71
N SER A 46 5.83 -2.41 -6.96
CA SER A 46 5.37 -3.64 -6.30
C SER A 46 5.73 -3.63 -4.80
N ALA A 47 5.11 -4.52 -4.01
CA ALA A 47 5.44 -4.65 -2.59
C ALA A 47 6.93 -4.98 -2.36
N GLU A 48 7.50 -5.85 -3.19
CA GLU A 48 8.92 -6.23 -3.12
C GLU A 48 9.83 -5.02 -3.40
N VAL A 49 9.55 -4.26 -4.47
CA VAL A 49 10.31 -3.04 -4.79
C VAL A 49 10.18 -2.02 -3.66
N LEU A 50 8.99 -1.86 -3.10
CA LEU A 50 8.73 -0.94 -2.01
C LEU A 50 9.48 -1.35 -0.72
N ALA A 51 9.61 -2.65 -0.45
CA ALA A 51 10.45 -3.17 0.63
C ALA A 51 11.94 -2.89 0.39
N SER A 52 12.43 -3.07 -0.83
CA SER A 52 13.83 -2.75 -1.19
C SER A 52 14.13 -1.25 -1.04
N ILE A 53 13.21 -0.38 -1.48
CA ILE A 53 13.31 1.08 -1.30
C ILE A 53 13.29 1.44 0.19
N ALA A 54 12.42 0.80 0.98
CA ALA A 54 12.37 1.01 2.43
C ALA A 54 13.70 0.63 3.10
N GLY A 55 14.30 -0.49 2.71
CA GLY A 55 15.61 -0.93 3.16
C GLY A 55 16.73 0.06 2.81
N ALA A 56 16.77 0.54 1.56
CA ALA A 56 17.74 1.53 1.10
C ALA A 56 17.63 2.86 1.87
N LEU A 57 16.40 3.32 2.11
CA LEU A 57 16.13 4.55 2.87
C LEU A 57 16.19 4.37 4.39
N ARG A 58 16.39 3.14 4.89
CA ARG A 58 16.37 2.77 6.31
C ARG A 58 15.08 3.19 7.00
N VAL A 59 13.96 3.06 6.30
CA VAL A 59 12.61 3.35 6.80
C VAL A 59 11.85 2.05 7.02
N SER A 60 10.91 2.06 7.95
CA SER A 60 10.01 0.94 8.21
C SER A 60 9.17 0.61 6.97
N THR A 61 9.26 -0.64 6.49
CA THR A 61 8.46 -1.16 5.38
C THR A 61 6.94 -1.03 5.62
N PRO A 62 6.41 -1.33 6.82
CA PRO A 62 5.02 -1.01 7.15
C PRO A 62 4.62 0.45 6.94
N ALA A 63 5.50 1.41 7.27
CA ALA A 63 5.19 2.82 7.06
C ALA A 63 5.08 3.16 5.55
N MET A 64 5.95 2.56 4.73
CA MET A 64 5.89 2.67 3.27
C MET A 64 4.60 2.06 2.71
N TYR A 65 4.22 0.87 3.18
CA TYR A 65 3.01 0.19 2.72
C TYR A 65 1.74 0.98 3.07
N LEU A 66 1.67 1.55 4.27
CA LEU A 66 0.56 2.42 4.66
C LEU A 66 0.46 3.64 3.75
N ARG A 67 1.60 4.26 3.42
CA ARG A 67 1.63 5.43 2.54
C ARG A 67 1.29 5.11 1.09
N ALA A 68 1.64 3.90 0.64
CA ALA A 68 1.27 3.39 -0.67
C ALA A 68 -0.18 2.90 -0.75
N GLY A 69 -0.91 2.90 0.38
CA GLY A 69 -2.27 2.35 0.46
C GLY A 69 -2.33 0.81 0.45
N LEU A 70 -1.18 0.14 0.54
CA LEU A 70 -1.03 -1.32 0.57
C LEU A 70 -1.32 -1.91 1.95
N LEU A 71 -1.08 -1.15 3.03
CA LEU A 71 -1.70 -1.43 4.31
C LEU A 71 -2.98 -0.61 4.34
N GLY A 72 -4.12 -1.29 4.12
CA GLY A 72 -5.40 -0.75 4.53
C GLY A 72 -5.26 -0.30 5.97
N LYS A 73 -5.66 0.95 6.25
CA LYS A 73 -5.73 1.46 7.63
C LYS A 73 -6.23 0.33 8.50
N ASP A 74 -5.45 -0.06 9.49
CA ASP A 74 -5.89 -0.96 10.54
C ASP A 74 -6.94 -0.27 11.42
N ASP A 75 -8.05 0.16 10.80
CA ASP A 75 -9.37 0.26 11.43
C ASP A 75 -9.92 -1.15 11.73
N THR A 76 -9.15 -2.20 11.40
CA THR A 76 -9.36 -3.61 11.76
C THR A 76 -9.68 -3.75 13.25
N HIS A 77 -9.03 -2.94 14.10
CA HIS A 77 -9.30 -2.91 15.53
C HIS A 77 -10.28 -1.80 15.94
N GLY A 78 -10.39 -0.69 15.20
CA GLY A 78 -11.25 0.43 15.59
C GLY A 78 -12.73 0.04 15.63
N VAL A 79 -13.24 -0.53 14.54
CA VAL A 79 -14.67 -0.89 14.42
C VAL A 79 -15.00 -2.11 15.27
N VAL A 80 -14.17 -3.16 15.23
CA VAL A 80 -14.42 -4.39 16.00
C VAL A 80 -14.29 -4.14 17.51
N ALA A 81 -13.36 -3.29 17.95
CA ALA A 81 -13.28 -2.88 19.35
C ALA A 81 -14.46 -2.00 19.76
N ALA A 82 -14.93 -1.11 18.89
CA ALA A 82 -16.14 -0.30 19.16
C ALA A 82 -17.38 -1.18 19.33
N ILE A 83 -17.60 -2.17 18.44
CA ILE A 83 -18.68 -3.15 18.57
C ILE A 83 -18.56 -3.93 19.88
N SER A 84 -17.34 -4.35 20.24
CA SER A 84 -17.11 -5.12 21.47
C SER A 84 -17.33 -4.31 22.74
N ALA A 85 -17.00 -3.01 22.74
CA ALA A 85 -17.11 -2.10 23.86
C ALA A 85 -18.52 -1.51 24.05
N ASP A 86 -19.43 -1.67 23.08
CA ASP A 86 -20.78 -1.12 23.14
C ASP A 86 -21.62 -1.78 24.27
N PRO A 87 -22.14 -1.02 25.25
CA PRO A 87 -22.94 -1.56 26.34
C PRO A 87 -24.38 -1.91 25.94
N GLU A 88 -24.90 -1.39 24.82
CA GLU A 88 -26.28 -1.64 24.36
C GLU A 88 -26.40 -2.95 23.57
N LEU A 89 -25.27 -3.56 23.19
CA LEU A 89 -25.24 -4.81 22.43
C LEU A 89 -25.10 -6.04 23.33
N THR A 90 -25.93 -7.04 23.07
CA THR A 90 -25.77 -8.39 23.62
C THR A 90 -24.56 -9.10 23.00
N LEU A 91 -24.05 -10.13 23.68
CA LEU A 91 -22.93 -10.94 23.16
C LEU A 91 -23.21 -11.52 21.77
N ALA A 92 -24.43 -12.02 21.55
CA ALA A 92 -24.84 -12.57 20.26
C ALA A 92 -24.87 -11.49 19.16
N GLN A 93 -25.36 -10.29 19.46
CA GLN A 93 -25.37 -9.17 18.50
C GLN A 93 -23.96 -8.70 18.16
N LYS A 94 -23.05 -8.64 19.15
CA LYS A 94 -21.63 -8.33 18.93
C LYS A 94 -21.00 -9.36 17.98
N GLN A 95 -21.23 -10.65 18.24
CA GLN A 95 -20.73 -11.73 17.38
C GLN A 95 -21.26 -11.63 15.95
N SER A 96 -22.56 -11.39 15.77
CA SER A 96 -23.16 -11.23 14.43
C SER A 96 -22.63 -10.01 13.69
N LEU A 97 -22.53 -8.85 14.36
CA LEU A 97 -22.03 -7.62 13.73
C LEU A 97 -20.56 -7.75 13.31
N THR A 98 -19.72 -8.32 14.16
CA THR A 98 -18.31 -8.60 13.83
C THR A 98 -18.22 -9.55 12.64
N GLN A 99 -19.00 -10.64 12.63
CA GLN A 99 -18.98 -11.61 11.53
C GLN A 99 -19.42 -11.00 10.19
N ILE A 100 -20.47 -10.17 10.19
CA ILE A 100 -20.96 -9.49 8.98
C ILE A 100 -19.89 -8.51 8.47
N TYR A 101 -19.31 -7.72 9.38
CA TYR A 101 -18.26 -6.76 9.05
C TYR A 101 -17.03 -7.44 8.42
N GLU A 102 -16.56 -8.53 9.02
CA GLU A 102 -15.42 -9.30 8.52
C GLU A 102 -15.71 -9.93 7.15
N THR A 103 -16.94 -10.40 6.92
CA THR A 103 -17.38 -10.96 5.63
C THR A 103 -17.27 -9.91 4.53
N PHE A 104 -17.90 -8.74 4.70
CA PHE A 104 -17.85 -7.67 3.69
C PHE A 104 -16.43 -7.17 3.44
N ARG A 105 -15.60 -7.10 4.49
CA ARG A 105 -14.19 -6.71 4.34
C ARG A 105 -13.42 -7.70 3.47
N ARG A 106 -13.64 -9.00 3.65
CA ARG A 106 -13.01 -10.06 2.87
C ARG A 106 -13.48 -10.07 1.42
N GLU A 107 -14.76 -9.81 1.19
CA GLU A 107 -15.32 -9.69 -0.17
C GLU A 107 -14.70 -8.50 -0.91
N ASN A 108 -14.71 -7.31 -0.30
CA ASN A 108 -14.13 -6.11 -0.92
C ASN A 108 -12.63 -6.25 -1.19
N ALA A 109 -11.88 -6.95 -0.33
CA ALA A 109 -10.46 -7.20 -0.55
C ALA A 109 -10.19 -8.11 -1.76
N ARG A 110 -11.06 -9.10 -2.01
CA ARG A 110 -10.97 -9.97 -3.19
C ARG A 110 -11.33 -9.23 -4.47
N ASP A 111 -12.27 -8.30 -4.41
CA ASP A 111 -12.63 -7.47 -5.56
C ASP A 111 -11.50 -6.50 -5.92
N THR A 112 -10.84 -5.90 -4.94
CA THR A 112 -9.65 -5.07 -5.21
C THR A 112 -8.50 -5.86 -5.82
N ASP A 113 -8.25 -7.09 -5.35
CA ASP A 113 -7.20 -7.96 -5.92
C ASP A 113 -7.52 -8.39 -7.36
N ARG A 114 -8.81 -8.54 -7.70
CA ARG A 114 -9.27 -8.85 -9.07
C ARG A 114 -9.11 -7.67 -10.02
N ASP A 115 -9.47 -6.47 -9.58
CA ASP A 115 -9.33 -5.26 -10.38
C ASP A 115 -7.83 -4.96 -10.68
N ASP A 116 -6.96 -5.19 -9.71
CA ASP A 116 -5.50 -5.05 -9.88
C ASP A 116 -4.91 -6.12 -10.83
N ALA A 117 -5.41 -7.36 -10.78
CA ALA A 117 -4.99 -8.43 -11.71
C ALA A 117 -5.46 -8.19 -13.15
N GLY A 118 -6.69 -7.73 -13.37
CA GLY A 118 -7.21 -7.41 -14.70
C GLY A 118 -6.49 -6.23 -15.37
N THR A 119 -5.99 -5.28 -14.58
CA THR A 119 -5.22 -4.13 -15.09
C THR A 119 -3.79 -4.52 -15.50
N ALA A 120 -3.21 -5.57 -14.87
CA ALA A 120 -1.89 -6.08 -15.22
C ALA A 120 -1.90 -6.91 -16.51
N GLU A 121 -2.99 -7.62 -16.82
CA GLU A 121 -3.11 -8.48 -18.00
C GLU A 121 -3.29 -7.68 -19.30
N SER A 122 -4.07 -6.59 -19.28
CA SER A 122 -4.19 -5.68 -20.44
C SER A 122 -2.92 -4.90 -20.79
N ALA A 123 -1.95 -4.78 -19.87
CA ALA A 123 -0.70 -4.06 -20.12
C ALA A 123 0.36 -4.92 -20.86
N VAL A 124 0.13 -6.22 -21.01
CA VAL A 124 1.09 -7.15 -21.66
C VAL A 124 0.78 -7.33 -23.16
N GLU A 125 -0.41 -6.97 -23.64
CA GLU A 125 -0.81 -7.17 -25.04
C GLU A 125 -0.45 -6.02 -26.00
N GLU A 126 0.03 -4.86 -25.53
CA GLU A 126 0.35 -3.72 -26.40
C GLU A 126 1.82 -3.66 -26.91
N ASP A 127 2.72 -4.58 -26.50
CA ASP A 127 4.15 -4.54 -26.89
C ASP A 127 4.52 -5.58 -27.97
N HIS A 128 3.58 -5.98 -28.85
CA HIS A 128 3.86 -6.97 -29.90
C HIS A 128 3.36 -6.64 -31.32
N GLN A 129 3.17 -5.38 -31.67
CA GLN A 129 2.97 -4.96 -33.07
C GLN A 129 3.86 -3.78 -33.48
#